data_AF-A0A1J9QID9-F1
#
_entry.id   AF-A0A1J9QID9-F1
#
_cell.length_a   1.000
_cell.length_b   1.000
_cell.length_c   1.000
_cell.angle_alpha   90.00
_cell.angle_beta   90.00
_cell.angle_gamma   90.00
#
_symmetry.space_group_name_H-M   'P 1'
#
loop_
_entity.id
_entity.type
_entity.pdbx_description
1 polymer ?
#
loop_
_entity_poly.entity_id
_entity_poly.type
_entity_poly.pdbx_seq_one_letter_code
_entity_poly.pdbx_strand_id
1 'polypeptide(L)'
;MVDRILATFLAADGLFVLGGALILAVALISKSQLGAEATLDNIAHILLLSHCPITPAIINAGFIFFTFILSLPAIILGTDRLWLKIHGWFVVTSGIFTLCLGLSIWFETLKTRSKLGIMWKEQPAAVQSLLQQR
;
A
#
# COMPACT_ATOMS: atom_id res chain seq x y z
N MET A 1 11.41 35.89 -1.17
CA MET A 1 10.47 35.40 -0.12
C MET A 1 9.78 34.19 -0.68
N VAL A 2 9.79 33.05 0.02
CA VAL A 2 9.02 31.87 -0.41
C VAL A 2 7.54 32.22 -0.30
N ASP A 3 6.81 32.05 -1.41
CA ASP A 3 5.36 32.21 -1.41
C ASP A 3 4.73 31.20 -0.45
N ARG A 4 3.84 31.64 0.43
CA ARG A 4 3.14 30.76 1.40
C ARG A 4 2.37 29.65 0.68
N ILE A 5 1.85 29.94 -0.51
CA ILE A 5 1.14 28.96 -1.34
C ILE A 5 2.09 27.86 -1.78
N LEU A 6 3.27 28.23 -2.30
CA LEU A 6 4.30 27.28 -2.73
C LEU A 6 4.81 26.44 -1.55
N ALA A 7 5.05 27.06 -0.39
CA ALA A 7 5.46 26.34 0.81
C ALA A 7 4.43 25.29 1.25
N THR A 8 3.14 25.65 1.19
CA THR A 8 2.04 24.74 1.56
C THR A 8 1.93 23.58 0.57
N PHE A 9 2.06 23.86 -0.73
CA PHE A 9 2.08 22.85 -1.77
C PHE A 9 3.23 21.85 -1.56
N LEU A 10 4.46 22.34 -1.34
CA LEU A 10 5.63 21.48 -1.10
C LEU A 10 5.48 20.64 0.17
N ALA A 11 4.91 21.20 1.25
CA ALA A 11 4.66 20.45 2.47
C ALA A 11 3.62 19.34 2.25
N ALA A 12 2.53 19.64 1.56
CA ALA A 12 1.49 18.65 1.25
C ALA A 12 1.99 17.55 0.31
N ASP A 13 2.73 17.91 -0.74
CA ASP A 13 3.33 16.96 -1.70
C ASP A 13 4.43 16.11 -1.02
N GLY A 14 5.19 16.71 -0.11
CA GLY A 14 6.12 16.01 0.77
C GLY A 14 5.44 14.97 1.66
N LEU A 15 4.31 15.31 2.30
CA LEU A 15 3.52 14.35 3.08
C LEU A 15 2.94 13.24 2.20
N PHE A 16 2.50 13.58 0.99
CA PHE A 16 1.97 12.63 0.02
C PHE A 16 3.00 11.57 -0.37
N VAL A 17 4.22 11.97 -0.73
CA VAL A 17 5.29 11.03 -1.08
C VAL A 17 5.77 10.23 0.13
N LEU A 18 5.82 10.82 1.33
CA LEU A 18 6.13 10.10 2.57
C LEU A 18 5.08 9.03 2.88
N GLY A 19 3.80 9.31 2.65
CA GLY A 19 2.73 8.32 2.72
C GLY A 19 2.93 7.17 1.73
N GLY A 20 3.32 7.48 0.49
CA GLY A 20 3.70 6.47 -0.50
C GLY A 20 4.89 5.61 -0.07
N ALA A 21 5.92 6.21 0.53
CA ALA A 21 7.07 5.50 1.07
C ALA A 21 6.69 4.56 2.21
N LEU A 22 5.78 4.98 3.09
CA LEU A 22 5.26 4.13 4.17
C LEU A 22 4.48 2.94 3.62
N ILE A 23 3.58 3.16 2.66
CA ILE A 23 2.82 2.08 1.99
C ILE A 23 3.79 1.09 1.34
N LEU A 24 4.82 1.58 0.63
CA LEU A 24 5.82 0.73 0.00
C LEU A 24 6.61 -0.08 1.04
N ALA A 25 7.08 0.57 2.10
CA ALA A 25 7.85 -0.09 3.15
C ALA A 25 7.06 -1.24 3.79
N VAL A 26 5.82 -0.97 4.19
CA VAL A 26 4.94 -2.00 4.77
C VAL A 26 4.72 -3.13 3.76
N ALA A 27 4.40 -2.82 2.50
CA ALA A 27 4.14 -3.83 1.49
C ALA A 27 5.37 -4.72 1.20
N LEU A 28 6.59 -4.13 1.16
CA LEU A 28 7.82 -4.88 0.95
C LEU A 28 8.20 -5.74 2.17
N ILE A 29 8.05 -5.20 3.38
CA ILE A 29 8.25 -5.97 4.62
C ILE A 29 7.27 -7.15 4.64
N SER A 30 5.99 -6.91 4.38
CA SER A 30 4.99 -7.97 4.31
C SER A 30 5.32 -9.01 3.25
N LYS A 31 5.77 -8.58 2.06
CA LYS A 31 6.20 -9.51 0.99
C LYS A 31 7.39 -10.36 1.43
N SER A 32 8.35 -9.80 2.14
CA SER A 32 9.50 -10.56 2.66
C SER A 32 9.08 -11.61 3.70
N GLN A 33 8.10 -11.30 4.55
CA GLN A 33 7.57 -12.23 5.54
C GLN A 33 6.84 -13.42 4.90
N LEU A 34 6.15 -13.21 3.77
CA LEU A 34 5.54 -14.30 3.02
C LEU A 34 6.56 -15.24 2.37
N GLY A 35 7.78 -14.75 2.10
CA GLY A 35 8.87 -15.57 1.58
C GLY A 35 9.69 -16.29 2.66
N ALA A 36 9.40 -16.05 3.94
CA ALA A 36 10.10 -16.68 5.05
C ALA A 36 9.67 -18.14 5.25
N GLU A 37 10.55 -18.95 5.83
CA GLU A 37 10.21 -20.33 6.19
C GLU A 37 9.11 -20.36 7.26
N ALA A 38 8.12 -21.21 7.05
CA ALA A 38 6.98 -21.37 7.95
C ALA A 38 7.38 -22.10 9.23
N THR A 39 7.20 -21.43 10.37
CA THR A 39 7.45 -21.95 11.72
C THR A 39 6.19 -21.84 12.58
N LEU A 40 6.17 -22.52 13.73
CA LEU A 40 5.03 -22.47 14.67
C LEU A 40 4.69 -21.05 15.12
N ASP A 41 5.67 -20.16 15.17
CA ASP A 41 5.49 -18.78 15.64
C ASP A 41 4.92 -17.84 14.57
N ASN A 42 5.28 -18.05 13.30
CA ASN A 42 4.94 -17.13 12.22
C ASN A 42 3.83 -17.63 11.29
N ILE A 43 3.46 -18.92 11.33
CA ILE A 43 2.59 -19.54 10.33
C ILE A 43 1.19 -18.91 10.26
N ALA A 44 0.61 -18.56 11.41
CA ALA A 44 -0.68 -17.87 11.46
C ALA A 44 -0.60 -16.46 10.85
N HIS A 45 0.53 -15.76 11.07
CA HIS A 45 0.75 -14.44 10.49
C HIS A 45 0.92 -14.52 8.98
N ILE A 46 1.72 -15.48 8.49
CA ILE A 46 1.92 -15.73 7.06
C ILE A 46 0.58 -16.03 6.38
N LEU A 47 -0.26 -16.88 7.00
CA LEU A 47 -1.58 -17.23 6.48
C LEU A 47 -2.49 -16.00 6.35
N LEU A 48 -2.57 -15.14 7.35
CA LEU A 48 -3.40 -13.93 7.25
C LEU A 48 -2.84 -12.95 6.22
N LEU A 49 -1.51 -12.79 6.20
CA LEU A 49 -0.83 -11.86 5.33
C LEU A 49 -0.91 -12.25 3.85
N SER A 50 -1.03 -13.55 3.53
CA SER A 50 -1.18 -14.03 2.15
C SER A 50 -2.49 -13.60 1.49
N HIS A 51 -3.49 -13.20 2.30
CA HIS A 51 -4.76 -12.67 1.81
C HIS A 51 -4.77 -11.14 1.71
N CYS A 52 -3.71 -10.44 2.12
CA CYS A 52 -3.60 -8.99 1.97
C CYS A 52 -3.23 -8.60 0.53
N PRO A 53 -3.72 -7.44 0.03
CA PRO A 53 -3.44 -6.95 -1.32
C PRO A 53 -2.04 -6.33 -1.44
N ILE A 54 -0.98 -7.11 -1.18
CA ILE A 54 0.42 -6.63 -1.13
C ILE A 54 0.88 -6.12 -2.50
N THR A 55 0.69 -6.91 -3.56
CA THR A 55 1.11 -6.50 -4.92
C THR A 55 0.39 -5.23 -5.37
N PRO A 56 -0.95 -5.10 -5.22
CA PRO A 56 -1.64 -3.83 -5.44
C PRO A 56 -1.11 -2.66 -4.62
N ALA A 57 -0.72 -2.88 -3.34
CA ALA A 57 -0.13 -1.82 -2.51
C ALA A 57 1.22 -1.33 -3.03
N ILE A 58 2.09 -2.22 -3.54
CA ILE A 58 3.35 -1.85 -4.18
C ILE A 58 3.09 -1.00 -5.45
N ILE A 59 2.12 -1.41 -6.26
CA ILE A 59 1.74 -0.67 -7.49
C ILE A 59 1.23 0.73 -7.13
N ASN A 60 0.36 0.83 -6.13
CA ASN A 60 -0.18 2.11 -5.68
C ASN A 60 0.94 3.05 -5.16
N ALA A 61 1.90 2.53 -4.40
CA ALA A 61 3.06 3.31 -3.98
C ALA A 61 3.89 3.80 -5.17
N GLY A 62 4.13 2.95 -6.18
CA GLY A 62 4.78 3.36 -7.43
C GLY A 62 4.04 4.51 -8.13
N PHE A 63 2.71 4.46 -8.13
CA PHE A 63 1.87 5.52 -8.69
C PHE A 63 1.97 6.84 -7.90
N ILE A 64 2.07 6.78 -6.57
CA ILE A 64 2.32 7.95 -5.70
C ILE A 64 3.68 8.59 -6.03
N PHE A 65 4.76 7.80 -6.15
CA PHE A 65 6.08 8.33 -6.52
C PHE A 65 6.09 8.95 -7.92
N PHE A 66 5.43 8.30 -8.89
CA PHE A 66 5.28 8.87 -10.23
C PHE A 66 4.52 10.20 -10.20
N THR A 67 3.44 10.27 -9.43
CA THR A 67 2.64 11.48 -9.23
C THR A 67 3.47 12.62 -8.62
N PHE A 68 4.32 12.30 -7.63
CA PHE A 68 5.27 13.25 -7.07
C PHE A 68 6.29 13.75 -8.11
N ILE A 69 6.82 12.88 -8.98
CA ILE A 69 7.72 13.32 -10.06
C ILE A 69 7.03 14.31 -11.00
N LEU A 70 5.73 14.12 -11.27
CA LEU A 70 4.93 15.07 -12.07
C LEU A 70 4.72 16.44 -11.40
N SER A 71 4.97 16.56 -10.09
CA SER A 71 4.94 17.86 -9.40
C SER A 71 6.16 18.72 -9.75
N LEU A 72 7.31 18.11 -10.06
CA LEU A 72 8.56 18.84 -10.34
C LEU A 72 8.44 19.79 -11.55
N PRO A 73 7.93 19.36 -12.73
CA PRO A 73 7.70 20.28 -13.84
C PRO A 73 6.69 21.38 -13.48
N ALA A 74 5.68 21.09 -12.66
CA ALA A 74 4.70 22.09 -12.23
C ALA A 74 5.36 23.21 -11.38
N ILE A 75 6.34 22.86 -10.55
CA ILE A 75 7.11 23.81 -9.73
C ILE A 75 8.11 24.58 -10.59
N ILE A 76 8.85 23.89 -11.47
CA ILE A 76 9.97 24.49 -12.23
C ILE A 76 9.47 25.36 -13.38
N LEU A 77 8.47 24.90 -14.13
CA LEU A 77 8.05 25.56 -15.37
C LEU A 77 7.11 26.74 -15.12
N GLY A 78 6.48 26.85 -13.93
CA GLY A 78 5.83 28.03 -13.33
C GLY A 78 4.70 28.73 -14.10
N THR A 79 4.60 28.53 -15.41
CA THR A 79 3.84 29.33 -16.36
C THR A 79 2.64 28.54 -16.91
N ASP A 80 2.79 27.21 -17.01
CA ASP A 80 1.76 26.31 -17.52
C ASP A 80 1.02 25.58 -16.41
N ARG A 81 -0.28 25.90 -16.27
CA ARG A 81 -1.20 25.21 -15.34
C ARG A 81 -1.47 23.75 -15.69
N LEU A 82 -1.01 23.29 -16.86
CA LEU A 82 -1.25 21.94 -17.36
C LEU A 82 -0.67 20.88 -16.42
N TRP A 83 0.60 21.05 -16.00
CA TRP A 83 1.28 20.10 -15.12
C TRP A 83 0.61 20.01 -13.76
N LEU A 84 0.17 21.14 -13.21
CA LEU A 84 -0.55 21.16 -11.93
C LEU A 84 -1.91 20.43 -12.02
N LYS A 85 -2.63 20.59 -13.14
CA LYS A 85 -3.89 19.85 -13.38
C LYS A 85 -3.66 18.35 -13.50
N ILE A 86 -2.65 17.95 -14.27
CA ILE A 86 -2.31 16.53 -14.45
C ILE A 86 -1.92 15.93 -13.10
N HIS A 87 -0.99 16.55 -12.37
CA HIS A 87 -0.60 16.13 -11.03
C HIS A 87 -1.81 16.02 -10.09
N GLY A 88 -2.70 17.03 -10.07
CA GLY A 88 -3.91 17.00 -9.24
C GLY A 88 -4.84 15.83 -9.55
N TRP A 89 -5.07 15.50 -10.83
CA TRP A 89 -5.86 14.32 -11.21
C TRP A 89 -5.21 13.01 -10.75
N PHE A 90 -3.88 12.90 -10.88
CA PHE A 90 -3.13 11.73 -10.43
C PHE A 90 -3.16 11.57 -8.90
N VAL A 91 -3.14 12.66 -8.13
CA VAL A 91 -3.32 12.63 -6.67
C VAL A 91 -4.71 12.08 -6.33
N VAL A 92 -5.77 12.54 -7.01
CA VAL A 92 -7.13 12.02 -6.81
C VAL A 92 -7.21 10.53 -7.12
N THR A 93 -6.64 10.09 -8.24
CA THR A 93 -6.58 8.67 -8.61
C THR A 93 -5.81 7.84 -7.56
N SER A 94 -4.68 8.35 -7.05
CA SER A 94 -3.92 7.71 -5.97
C SER A 94 -4.74 7.58 -4.70
N GLY A 95 -5.52 8.61 -4.36
CA GLY A 95 -6.43 8.61 -3.21
C GLY A 95 -7.53 7.55 -3.33
N ILE A 96 -8.18 7.45 -4.50
CA ILE A 96 -9.20 6.43 -4.77
C ILE A 96 -8.60 5.02 -4.68
N PHE A 97 -7.43 4.80 -5.29
CA PHE A 97 -6.77 3.49 -5.25
C PHE A 97 -6.40 3.12 -3.80
N THR A 98 -5.79 4.04 -3.06
CA THR A 98 -5.46 3.84 -1.64
C THR A 98 -6.71 3.51 -0.81
N LEU A 99 -7.84 4.18 -1.07
CA LEU A 99 -9.11 3.89 -0.42
C LEU A 99 -9.60 2.47 -0.75
N CYS A 100 -9.55 2.04 -2.01
CA CYS A 100 -9.92 0.68 -2.41
C CYS A 100 -9.06 -0.38 -1.70
N LEU A 101 -7.76 -0.14 -1.54
CA LEU A 101 -6.87 -1.02 -0.77
C LEU A 101 -7.29 -1.10 0.70
N GLY A 102 -7.56 0.05 1.32
CA GLY A 102 -8.04 0.13 2.70
C GLY A 102 -9.36 -0.63 2.90
N LEU A 103 -10.32 -0.45 1.99
CA LEU A 103 -11.59 -1.18 2.01
C LEU A 103 -11.37 -2.69 1.85
N SER A 104 -10.50 -3.11 0.93
CA SER A 104 -10.16 -4.52 0.72
C SER A 104 -9.60 -5.17 1.99
N ILE A 105 -8.61 -4.53 2.63
CA ILE A 105 -8.03 -5.00 3.89
C ILE A 105 -9.08 -5.05 4.99
N TRP A 106 -9.92 -4.02 5.08
CA TRP A 106 -10.96 -3.93 6.11
C TRP A 106 -12.00 -5.06 5.95
N PHE A 107 -12.46 -5.32 4.73
CA PHE A 107 -13.41 -6.41 4.47
C PHE A 107 -12.83 -7.79 4.76
N GLU A 108 -11.56 -8.04 4.39
CA GLU A 108 -10.90 -9.31 4.73
C GLU A 108 -10.75 -9.47 6.24
N THR A 109 -10.43 -8.38 6.96
CA THR A 109 -10.35 -8.38 8.43
C THR A 109 -11.69 -8.74 9.07
N LEU A 110 -12.79 -8.12 8.62
CA LEU A 110 -14.14 -8.43 9.15
C LEU A 110 -14.59 -9.87 8.89
N LYS A 111 -14.18 -10.45 7.74
CA LYS A 111 -14.57 -11.80 7.33
C LYS A 111 -13.57 -12.88 7.72
N THR A 112 -12.47 -12.53 8.39
CA THR A 112 -11.38 -13.45 8.74
C THR A 112 -11.92 -14.66 9.50
N ARG A 113 -12.74 -14.44 10.55
CA ARG A 113 -13.31 -15.54 11.36
C ARG A 113 -14.16 -16.50 10.53
N SER A 114 -15.02 -15.99 9.65
CA SER A 114 -15.88 -16.83 8.80
C SER A 114 -15.12 -17.56 7.70
N LYS A 115 -14.02 -16.97 7.21
CA LYS A 115 -13.19 -17.55 6.14
C LYS A 115 -12.09 -18.47 6.66
N LEU A 116 -11.74 -18.42 7.94
CA LEU A 116 -10.62 -19.15 8.53
C LEU A 116 -10.65 -20.65 8.18
N GLY A 117 -11.82 -21.28 8.26
CA GLY A 117 -11.98 -22.70 7.93
C GLY A 117 -11.74 -23.02 6.45
N ILE A 118 -12.04 -22.07 5.54
CA ILE A 118 -11.74 -22.20 4.11
C ILE A 118 -10.25 -21.98 3.88
N MET A 119 -9.70 -20.90 4.44
CA MET A 119 -8.27 -20.56 4.37
C MET A 119 -7.40 -21.71 4.85
N TRP A 120 -7.77 -22.36 5.95
CA TRP A 120 -7.07 -23.52 6.51
C TRP A 120 -7.12 -24.74 5.57
N LYS A 121 -8.28 -25.06 4.99
CA LYS A 121 -8.46 -26.21 4.08
C LYS A 121 -7.67 -26.06 2.78
N GLU A 122 -7.45 -24.84 2.32
CA GLU A 122 -6.67 -24.54 1.11
C GLU A 122 -5.15 -24.66 1.35
N GLN A 123 -4.69 -24.74 2.60
CA GLN A 123 -3.27 -24.87 2.89
C GLN A 123 -2.73 -26.29 2.64
N PRO A 124 -1.44 -26.42 2.27
CA PRO A 124 -0.76 -27.70 2.20
C PRO A 124 -0.77 -28.44 3.55
N ALA A 125 -0.74 -29.78 3.52
CA ALA A 125 -0.77 -30.61 4.73
C ALA A 125 0.34 -30.27 5.76
N ALA A 126 1.53 -29.88 5.29
CA ALA A 126 2.62 -29.44 6.15
C ALA A 126 2.25 -28.16 6.95
N VAL A 127 1.63 -27.18 6.29
CA VAL A 127 1.18 -25.93 6.92
C VAL A 127 0.00 -26.19 7.87
N GLN A 128 -0.94 -27.06 7.48
CA GLN A 128 -2.05 -27.46 8.36
C GLN A 128 -1.54 -28.14 9.64
N SER A 129 -0.54 -29.03 9.52
CA SER A 129 0.07 -29.70 10.66
C SER A 129 0.73 -28.69 11.61
N LEU A 130 1.49 -27.73 11.07
CA LEU A 130 2.09 -26.67 11.88
C LEU A 130 1.04 -25.82 12.61
N LEU A 131 -0.08 -25.50 11.96
CA LEU A 131 -1.19 -24.76 12.57
C LEU A 131 -1.91 -25.56 13.67
N GLN A 132 -1.92 -26.88 13.60
CA GLN A 132 -2.55 -27.78 14.58
C GLN A 132 -1.66 -28.14 15.77
N GLN A 133 -0.34 -27.96 15.64
CA GLN A 133 0.63 -28.21 16.71
C GLN A 133 0.59 -27.14 17.81
N ARG A 134 -0.24 -26.11 17.65
CA ARG A 134 -0.46 -25.03 18.60
C ARG A 134 -1.88 -25.11 19.18
#